data_AF-A0A2V8JS77-F1
#
_entry.id   AF-A0A2V8JS77-F1
#
_cell.length_a   1.000
_cell.length_b   1.000
_cell.length_c   1.000
_cell.angle_alpha   90.00
_cell.angle_beta   90.00
_cell.angle_gamma   90.00
#
_symmetry.space_group_name_H-M   'P 1'
#
loop_
_entity.id
_entity.type
_entity.pdbx_description
1 polymer ?
#
loop_
_entity_poly.entity_id
_entity_poly.type
_entity_poly.pdbx_seq_one_letter_code
_entity_poly.pdbx_strand_id
1 'polypeptide(L)'
;MPRKTRTKHLVFQRGEYRFEIDAFTPETLPMARLAEYMAEFALMLGQPEHVHFVRLQKGSTAVVANVEWEAIPKVRERIRAVRSQNPDAPLEAVRAFHRIDNRLAEDNATGALVEPTGKTVIRFAGRKRKIELEYGAVRQPGTVDGVPIVIGGEKDPVPVHLEDRDRIHNCYAKRTVARQIAAFIFTTPVRASGLGVWRREESGLWVMERFLIQDFKPLDDASLSDVVDDLRRIDGSWQTLEDPWMN
;
A
#
# COMPACT_ATOMS: atom_id res chain seq x y z
N MET A 1 -5.68 -32.62 -52.05
CA MET A 1 -6.30 -32.01 -50.86
C MET A 1 -5.81 -32.75 -49.61
N PRO A 2 -5.02 -32.14 -48.71
CA PRO A 2 -4.70 -32.78 -47.45
C PRO A 2 -5.68 -32.30 -46.36
N ARG A 3 -6.34 -33.26 -45.70
CA ARG A 3 -7.16 -33.03 -44.51
C ARG A 3 -6.26 -32.48 -43.41
N LYS A 4 -6.45 -31.21 -43.03
CA LYS A 4 -5.85 -30.63 -41.82
C LYS A 4 -6.44 -31.35 -40.61
N THR A 5 -5.64 -32.23 -40.02
CA THR A 5 -5.88 -32.82 -38.71
C THR A 5 -6.02 -31.68 -37.71
N ARG A 6 -7.26 -31.39 -37.30
CA ARG A 6 -7.53 -30.50 -36.16
C ARG A 6 -7.02 -31.23 -34.93
N THR A 7 -5.81 -30.92 -34.50
CA THR A 7 -5.31 -31.27 -33.17
C THR A 7 -6.28 -30.65 -32.17
N LYS A 8 -7.14 -31.50 -31.59
CA LYS A 8 -8.00 -31.15 -30.47
C LYS A 8 -7.06 -30.88 -29.30
N HIS A 9 -6.67 -29.62 -29.10
CA HIS A 9 -6.08 -29.21 -27.84
C HIS A 9 -7.10 -29.57 -26.75
N LEU A 10 -6.71 -30.48 -25.85
CA LEU A 10 -7.48 -30.81 -24.67
C LEU A 10 -7.94 -29.49 -24.04
N VAL A 11 -9.25 -29.33 -23.95
CA VAL A 11 -9.89 -28.29 -23.17
C VAL A 11 -9.67 -28.69 -21.72
N PHE A 12 -8.45 -28.47 -21.21
CA PHE A 12 -8.29 -28.22 -19.78
C PHE A 12 -9.29 -27.10 -19.46
N GLN A 13 -10.05 -27.24 -18.37
CA GLN A 13 -10.80 -26.11 -17.82
C GLN A 13 -9.75 -25.04 -17.47
N ARG A 14 -9.48 -24.16 -18.43
CA ARG A 14 -8.32 -23.29 -18.44
C ARG A 14 -8.48 -22.28 -17.32
N GLY A 15 -7.55 -22.25 -16.37
CA GLY A 15 -7.38 -21.18 -15.40
C GLY A 15 -6.88 -19.90 -16.07
N GLU A 16 -7.43 -19.53 -17.22
CA GLU A 16 -7.01 -18.39 -18.03
C GLU A 16 -7.55 -17.09 -17.44
N TYR A 17 -6.65 -16.31 -16.88
CA TYR A 17 -6.90 -14.92 -16.52
C TYR A 17 -6.44 -14.02 -17.66
N ARG A 18 -7.25 -13.02 -17.99
CA ARG A 18 -6.93 -12.05 -19.05
C ARG A 18 -6.83 -10.67 -18.47
N PHE A 19 -5.70 -10.02 -18.71
CA PHE A 19 -5.53 -8.59 -18.48
C PHE A 19 -5.73 -7.84 -19.80
N GLU A 20 -6.90 -7.23 -19.96
CA GLU A 20 -7.32 -6.52 -21.17
C GLU A 20 -6.95 -5.04 -21.07
N ILE A 21 -6.37 -4.49 -22.16
CA ILE A 21 -5.93 -3.10 -22.31
C ILE A 21 -6.53 -2.52 -23.60
N ASP A 22 -7.13 -1.34 -23.53
CA ASP A 22 -7.92 -0.79 -24.64
C ASP A 22 -7.18 0.17 -25.59
N ALA A 23 -6.05 0.76 -25.18
CA ALA A 23 -5.35 1.76 -25.99
C ALA A 23 -4.40 1.19 -27.04
N PHE A 24 -4.04 -0.09 -26.92
CA PHE A 24 -3.04 -0.73 -27.77
C PHE A 24 -3.62 -1.88 -28.57
N THR A 25 -2.93 -2.24 -29.65
CA THR A 25 -3.04 -3.53 -30.34
C THR A 25 -1.75 -4.34 -30.12
N PRO A 26 -1.77 -5.67 -30.32
CA PRO A 26 -0.56 -6.49 -30.27
C PRO A 26 0.57 -5.98 -31.17
N GLU A 27 0.24 -5.34 -32.29
CA GLU A 27 1.20 -4.79 -33.24
C GLU A 27 1.75 -3.40 -32.85
N THR A 28 1.10 -2.70 -31.92
CA THR A 28 1.43 -1.30 -31.55
C THR A 28 1.95 -1.15 -30.13
N LEU A 29 1.77 -2.15 -29.26
CA LEU A 29 2.26 -2.13 -27.89
C LEU A 29 3.81 -2.26 -27.86
N PRO A 30 4.56 -1.26 -27.32
CA PRO A 30 6.00 -1.37 -27.19
C PRO A 30 6.40 -2.54 -26.29
N MET A 31 7.43 -3.30 -26.68
CA MET A 31 7.87 -4.49 -25.92
C MET A 31 8.27 -4.18 -24.48
N ALA A 32 8.95 -3.05 -24.24
CA ALA A 32 9.31 -2.63 -22.89
C ALA A 32 8.06 -2.42 -22.03
N ARG A 33 7.04 -1.75 -22.58
CA ARG A 33 5.78 -1.50 -21.87
C ARG A 33 5.00 -2.79 -21.62
N LEU A 34 4.98 -3.71 -22.60
CA LEU A 34 4.40 -5.04 -22.41
C LEU A 34 5.08 -5.79 -21.26
N ALA A 35 6.41 -5.77 -21.19
CA ALA A 35 7.15 -6.44 -20.13
C ALA A 35 6.81 -5.87 -18.74
N GLU A 36 6.68 -4.54 -18.62
CA GLU A 36 6.24 -3.88 -17.39
C GLU A 36 4.84 -4.34 -16.98
N TYR A 37 3.88 -4.36 -17.91
CA TYR A 37 2.53 -4.87 -17.62
C TYR A 37 2.53 -6.34 -17.22
N MET A 38 3.32 -7.18 -17.89
CA MET A 38 3.43 -8.59 -17.55
C MET A 38 4.01 -8.82 -16.16
N ALA A 39 5.04 -8.06 -15.79
CA ALA A 39 5.66 -8.16 -14.47
C ALA A 39 4.67 -7.80 -13.35
N GLU A 40 3.97 -6.67 -13.49
CA GLU A 40 2.97 -6.27 -12.49
C GLU A 40 1.77 -7.22 -12.46
N PHE A 41 1.34 -7.71 -13.62
CA PHE A 41 0.24 -8.66 -13.70
C PHE A 41 0.58 -9.97 -12.97
N ALA A 42 1.79 -10.50 -13.17
CA ALA A 42 2.27 -11.68 -12.47
C ALA A 42 2.35 -11.44 -10.94
N LEU A 43 2.83 -10.28 -10.49
CA LEU A 43 2.87 -9.92 -9.07
C LEU A 43 1.46 -9.83 -8.44
N MET A 44 0.50 -9.31 -9.19
CA MET A 44 -0.88 -9.20 -8.74
C MET A 44 -1.52 -10.59 -8.59
N LEU A 45 -1.32 -11.49 -9.57
CA LEU A 45 -1.80 -12.87 -9.48
C LEU A 45 -1.09 -13.68 -8.38
N GLY A 46 0.21 -13.44 -8.17
CA GLY A 46 1.07 -14.23 -7.30
C GLY A 46 1.34 -15.63 -7.86
N GLN A 47 1.89 -16.53 -7.04
CA GLN A 47 2.20 -17.91 -7.42
C GLN A 47 3.11 -18.01 -8.66
N PRO A 48 4.35 -17.46 -8.62
CA PRO A 48 5.20 -17.30 -9.81
C PRO A 48 5.53 -18.62 -10.54
N GLU A 49 5.55 -19.74 -9.81
CA GLU A 49 5.82 -21.06 -10.38
C GLU A 49 4.61 -21.68 -11.11
N HIS A 50 3.41 -21.16 -10.87
CA HIS A 50 2.13 -21.72 -11.33
C HIS A 50 1.34 -20.78 -12.25
N VAL A 51 1.90 -19.61 -12.58
CA VAL A 51 1.28 -18.60 -13.46
C VAL A 51 2.14 -18.43 -14.69
N HIS A 52 1.61 -18.88 -15.82
CA HIS A 52 2.34 -18.95 -17.09
C HIS A 52 1.74 -18.03 -18.13
N PHE A 53 2.58 -17.26 -18.82
CA PHE A 53 2.15 -16.50 -20.00
C PHE A 53 1.72 -17.47 -21.11
N VAL A 54 0.56 -17.22 -21.71
CA VAL A 54 0.03 -18.02 -22.81
C VAL A 54 0.20 -17.29 -24.13
N ARG A 55 -0.37 -16.08 -24.24
CA ARG A 55 -0.45 -15.33 -25.48
C ARG A 55 -0.92 -13.89 -25.26
N LEU A 56 -0.73 -13.08 -26.29
CA LEU A 56 -1.40 -11.80 -26.46
C LEU A 56 -2.61 -11.97 -27.38
N GLN A 57 -3.82 -11.57 -26.97
CA GLN A 57 -5.03 -11.68 -27.80
C GLN A 57 -5.30 -10.42 -28.62
N LYS A 58 -5.85 -10.60 -29.83
CA LYS A 58 -6.35 -9.53 -30.70
C LYS A 58 -7.85 -9.28 -30.45
N GLY A 59 -8.28 -8.02 -30.47
CA GLY A 59 -9.67 -7.58 -30.20
C GLY A 59 -9.78 -6.59 -29.03
N SER A 60 -8.79 -6.60 -28.16
CA SER A 60 -8.35 -5.63 -27.14
C SER A 60 -7.02 -6.23 -26.67
N THR A 61 -5.95 -5.45 -26.53
CA THR A 61 -4.64 -6.06 -26.22
C THR A 61 -4.73 -6.75 -24.88
N ALA A 62 -4.80 -8.09 -24.89
CA ALA A 62 -5.05 -8.86 -23.69
C ALA A 62 -3.90 -9.82 -23.42
N VAL A 63 -3.21 -9.61 -22.29
CA VAL A 63 -2.20 -10.54 -21.78
C VAL A 63 -2.93 -11.70 -21.13
N VAL A 64 -2.80 -12.89 -21.71
CA VAL A 64 -3.45 -14.10 -21.21
C VAL A 64 -2.44 -14.89 -20.39
N ALA A 65 -2.78 -15.11 -19.12
CA ALA A 65 -2.02 -15.95 -18.19
C ALA A 65 -2.83 -17.19 -17.84
N ASN A 66 -2.21 -18.36 -17.86
CA ASN A 66 -2.78 -19.61 -17.39
C ASN A 66 -2.29 -19.88 -15.97
N VAL A 67 -3.23 -20.10 -15.07
CA VAL A 67 -2.97 -20.50 -13.69
C VAL A 67 -3.21 -22.00 -13.57
N GLU A 68 -2.24 -22.73 -13.03
CA GLU A 68 -2.39 -24.17 -12.74
C GLU A 68 -3.49 -24.43 -11.71
N TRP A 69 -4.13 -25.59 -11.81
CA TRP A 69 -5.35 -25.92 -11.08
C TRP A 69 -5.22 -25.71 -9.56
N GLU A 70 -4.09 -26.13 -9.00
CA GLU A 70 -3.75 -26.08 -7.59
C GLU A 70 -3.60 -24.63 -7.08
N ALA A 71 -3.21 -23.71 -7.95
CA ALA A 71 -3.01 -22.30 -7.65
C ALA A 71 -4.28 -21.45 -7.83
N ILE A 72 -5.28 -21.93 -8.60
CA ILE A 72 -6.52 -21.18 -8.88
C ILE A 72 -7.21 -20.65 -7.61
N PRO A 73 -7.41 -21.45 -6.54
CA PRO A 73 -8.06 -20.94 -5.32
C PRO A 73 -7.29 -19.79 -4.67
N LYS A 74 -5.96 -19.91 -4.57
CA LYS A 74 -5.08 -18.90 -3.98
C LYS A 74 -5.08 -17.60 -4.79
N VAL A 75 -4.97 -17.72 -6.11
CA VAL A 75 -5.02 -16.56 -7.02
C VAL A 75 -6.38 -15.86 -6.93
N ARG A 76 -7.48 -16.62 -6.89
CA ARG A 76 -8.83 -16.07 -6.76
C ARG A 76 -9.03 -15.32 -5.45
N GLU A 77 -8.58 -15.87 -4.33
CA GLU A 77 -8.65 -15.24 -3.02
C GLU A 77 -7.82 -13.95 -2.98
N ARG A 78 -6.60 -14.00 -3.50
CA ARG A 78 -5.71 -12.84 -3.60
C ARG A 78 -6.33 -11.71 -4.44
N ILE A 79 -6.87 -12.01 -5.61
CA ILE A 79 -7.59 -11.03 -6.45
C ILE A 79 -8.78 -10.42 -5.70
N ARG A 80 -9.54 -11.24 -4.96
CA ARG A 80 -10.67 -10.75 -4.15
C ARG A 80 -10.20 -9.79 -3.06
N ALA A 81 -9.12 -10.12 -2.35
CA ALA A 81 -8.54 -9.29 -1.30
C ALA A 81 -8.06 -7.93 -1.86
N VAL A 82 -7.38 -7.94 -3.01
CA VAL A 82 -6.97 -6.71 -3.72
C VAL A 82 -8.19 -5.88 -4.10
N ARG A 83 -9.21 -6.50 -4.70
CA ARG A 83 -10.44 -5.81 -5.13
C ARG A 83 -11.18 -5.16 -3.97
N SER A 84 -11.27 -5.84 -2.82
CA SER A 84 -11.97 -5.32 -1.65
C SER A 84 -11.13 -4.33 -0.83
N GLN A 85 -9.88 -4.05 -1.23
CA GLN A 85 -8.92 -3.26 -0.44
C GLN A 85 -8.85 -3.76 1.02
N ASN A 86 -8.82 -5.09 1.19
CA ASN A 86 -8.76 -5.70 2.51
C ASN A 86 -7.40 -5.37 3.16
N PRO A 87 -7.34 -4.94 4.44
CA PRO A 87 -6.07 -4.79 5.18
C PRO A 87 -5.16 -6.02 5.13
N ASP A 88 -5.73 -7.22 5.02
CA ASP A 88 -4.98 -8.48 4.94
C ASP A 88 -4.50 -8.82 3.51
N ALA A 89 -4.77 -7.96 2.53
CA ALA A 89 -4.30 -8.16 1.16
C ALA A 89 -2.77 -8.00 1.12
N PRO A 90 -2.04 -8.91 0.45
CA PRO A 90 -0.59 -8.80 0.34
C PRO A 90 -0.16 -7.48 -0.31
N LEU A 91 0.69 -6.73 0.40
CA LEU A 91 1.06 -5.36 0.04
C LEU A 91 1.63 -5.27 -1.38
N GLU A 92 2.39 -6.27 -1.81
CA GLU A 92 2.96 -6.30 -3.15
C GLU A 92 1.90 -6.44 -4.26
N ALA A 93 0.80 -7.15 -4.02
CA ALA A 93 -0.31 -7.24 -4.97
C ALA A 93 -1.12 -5.94 -5.02
N VAL A 94 -1.35 -5.29 -3.88
CA VAL A 94 -2.01 -3.98 -3.84
C VAL A 94 -1.17 -2.97 -4.61
N ARG A 95 0.15 -2.90 -4.35
CA ARG A 95 1.05 -2.02 -5.10
C ARG A 95 1.08 -2.34 -6.60
N ALA A 96 1.07 -3.62 -6.98
CA ALA A 96 1.00 -4.02 -8.38
C ALA A 96 -0.29 -3.54 -9.06
N PHE A 97 -1.43 -3.65 -8.38
CA PHE A 97 -2.70 -3.08 -8.87
C PHE A 97 -2.59 -1.58 -9.15
N HIS A 98 -2.02 -0.79 -8.24
CA HIS A 98 -1.83 0.65 -8.44
C HIS A 98 -0.84 0.97 -9.56
N ARG A 99 0.27 0.23 -9.66
CA ARG A 99 1.24 0.41 -10.75
C ARG A 99 0.62 0.09 -12.11
N ILE A 100 -0.22 -0.93 -12.21
CA ILE A 100 -0.98 -1.21 -13.44
C ILE A 100 -1.90 -0.04 -13.78
N ASP A 101 -2.69 0.43 -12.81
CA ASP A 101 -3.66 1.51 -13.06
C ASP A 101 -2.96 2.83 -13.45
N ASN A 102 -1.81 3.14 -12.84
CA ASN A 102 -0.99 4.32 -13.17
C ASN A 102 -0.40 4.23 -14.57
N ARG A 103 0.18 3.08 -14.94
CA ARG A 103 0.71 2.87 -16.29
C ARG A 103 -0.41 2.98 -17.34
N LEU A 104 -1.58 2.42 -17.05
CA LEU A 104 -2.75 2.60 -17.90
C LEU A 104 -3.12 4.09 -18.03
N ALA A 105 -3.05 4.88 -16.97
CA ALA A 105 -3.30 6.33 -17.06
C ALA A 105 -2.23 7.06 -17.91
N GLU A 106 -0.94 6.78 -17.70
CA GLU A 106 0.18 7.33 -18.49
C GLU A 106 0.03 7.03 -19.98
N ASP A 107 -0.42 5.82 -20.31
CA ASP A 107 -0.62 5.35 -21.68
C ASP A 107 -1.99 5.75 -22.25
N ASN A 108 -2.75 6.60 -21.56
CA ASN A 108 -4.11 7.00 -21.92
C ASN A 108 -5.04 5.78 -22.19
N ALA A 109 -4.88 4.73 -21.41
CA ALA A 109 -5.56 3.44 -21.50
C ALA A 109 -6.52 3.18 -20.33
N THR A 110 -7.44 2.25 -20.51
CA THR A 110 -8.17 1.60 -19.42
C THR A 110 -7.95 0.09 -19.50
N GLY A 111 -8.27 -0.62 -18.42
CA GLY A 111 -8.07 -2.06 -18.42
C GLY A 111 -9.04 -2.85 -17.55
N ALA A 112 -9.01 -4.16 -17.72
CA ALA A 112 -9.84 -5.08 -16.97
C ALA A 112 -9.10 -6.40 -16.71
N LEU A 113 -9.28 -6.94 -15.50
CA LEU A 113 -8.94 -8.33 -15.21
C LEU A 113 -10.19 -9.18 -15.36
N VAL A 114 -10.13 -10.16 -16.25
CA VAL A 114 -11.20 -11.12 -16.50
C VAL A 114 -10.77 -12.48 -15.99
N GLU A 115 -11.61 -13.09 -15.15
CA GLU A 115 -11.36 -14.43 -14.60
C GLU A 115 -11.75 -15.53 -15.62
N PRO A 116 -11.38 -16.80 -15.38
CA PRO A 116 -11.67 -17.91 -16.29
C PRO A 116 -13.14 -18.06 -16.70
N THR A 117 -14.07 -17.65 -15.85
CA THR A 117 -15.52 -17.69 -16.11
C THR A 117 -15.97 -16.65 -17.16
N GLY A 118 -15.09 -15.74 -17.57
CA GLY A 118 -15.39 -14.61 -18.43
C GLY A 118 -15.91 -13.38 -17.68
N LYS A 119 -16.04 -13.45 -16.36
CA LYS A 119 -16.45 -12.31 -15.53
C LYS A 119 -15.29 -11.35 -15.29
N THR A 120 -15.51 -10.06 -15.53
CA THR A 120 -14.58 -9.01 -15.08
C THR A 120 -14.58 -8.95 -13.56
N VAL A 121 -13.43 -9.26 -12.96
CA VAL A 121 -13.24 -9.27 -11.51
C VAL A 121 -12.63 -7.97 -11.00
N ILE A 122 -11.77 -7.31 -11.78
CA ILE A 122 -11.20 -5.99 -11.45
C ILE A 122 -11.32 -5.10 -12.68
N ARG A 123 -11.68 -3.83 -12.48
CA ARG A 123 -11.60 -2.78 -13.50
C ARG A 123 -10.53 -1.79 -13.10
N PHE A 124 -9.65 -1.47 -14.03
CA PHE A 124 -8.64 -0.44 -13.92
C PHE A 124 -9.18 0.81 -14.59
N ALA A 125 -9.29 1.88 -13.81
CA ALA A 125 -9.86 3.12 -14.29
C ALA A 125 -8.92 3.81 -15.30
N GLY A 126 -7.59 3.71 -15.10
CA GLY A 126 -6.58 4.29 -16.00
C GLY A 126 -6.92 5.73 -16.39
N ARG A 127 -7.02 6.02 -17.69
CA ARG A 127 -7.42 7.36 -18.22
C ARG A 127 -8.79 7.85 -17.75
N LYS A 128 -9.70 6.93 -17.39
CA LYS A 128 -11.05 7.24 -16.88
C LYS A 128 -11.07 7.32 -15.35
N ARG A 129 -9.92 7.17 -14.69
CA ARG A 129 -9.78 7.54 -13.28
C ARG A 129 -10.30 8.97 -13.20
N LYS A 130 -11.41 9.14 -12.47
CA LYS A 130 -11.83 10.47 -12.10
C LYS A 130 -10.65 11.00 -11.31
N ILE A 131 -9.96 11.98 -11.88
CA ILE A 131 -9.14 12.88 -11.09
C ILE A 131 -10.18 13.54 -10.20
N GLU A 132 -10.47 12.92 -9.05
CA GLU A 132 -11.03 13.67 -7.94
C GLU A 132 -10.02 14.78 -7.76
N LEU A 133 -10.45 16.00 -8.14
CA LEU A 133 -9.82 17.25 -7.76
C LEU A 133 -9.24 16.99 -6.39
N GLU A 134 -7.90 17.00 -6.30
CA GLU A 134 -7.16 16.68 -5.10
C GLU A 134 -7.98 17.15 -3.91
N TYR A 135 -8.58 16.22 -3.15
CA TYR A 135 -9.00 16.58 -1.81
C TYR A 135 -7.67 16.91 -1.16
N GLY A 136 -7.36 18.21 -1.13
CA GLY A 136 -6.05 18.68 -0.73
C GLY A 136 -5.68 18.03 0.58
N ALA A 137 -4.42 17.61 0.72
CA ALA A 137 -3.79 17.14 1.94
C ALA A 137 -4.65 17.37 3.19
N VAL A 138 -5.27 16.32 3.72
CA VAL A 138 -6.05 16.48 4.95
C VAL A 138 -5.04 16.80 6.05
N ARG A 139 -5.03 18.06 6.46
CA ARG A 139 -4.20 18.54 7.57
C ARG A 139 -4.90 18.17 8.85
N GLN A 140 -4.45 17.08 9.47
CA GLN A 140 -4.94 16.69 10.78
C GLN A 140 -3.87 16.92 11.84
N PRO A 141 -4.25 17.46 13.01
CA PRO A 141 -3.43 17.36 14.19
C PRO A 141 -3.09 15.89 14.44
N GLY A 142 -1.82 15.63 14.69
CA GLY A 142 -1.34 14.29 15.00
C GLY A 142 -0.15 14.37 15.95
N THR A 143 0.28 13.19 16.39
CA THR A 143 1.44 13.01 17.25
C THR A 143 2.31 11.88 16.72
N VAL A 144 3.62 12.06 16.81
CA VAL A 144 4.62 11.07 16.43
C VAL A 144 5.64 11.00 17.56
N ASP A 145 5.94 9.78 18.00
CA ASP A 145 6.91 9.53 19.06
C ASP A 145 8.22 9.02 18.44
N GLY A 146 9.34 9.27 19.09
CA GLY A 146 10.62 8.67 18.72
C GLY A 146 11.83 9.45 19.22
N VAL A 147 13.01 8.84 19.10
CA VAL A 147 14.29 9.47 19.43
C VAL A 147 14.76 10.30 18.24
N PRO A 148 15.08 11.59 18.40
CA PRO A 148 15.61 12.36 17.28
C PRO A 148 16.99 11.83 16.87
N ILE A 149 17.15 11.50 15.59
CA ILE A 149 18.41 10.95 15.04
C ILE A 149 19.02 11.82 13.93
N VAL A 150 18.23 12.69 13.30
CA VAL A 150 18.70 13.64 12.28
C VAL A 150 17.97 14.95 12.46
N ILE A 151 18.71 16.06 12.56
CA ILE A 151 18.15 17.41 12.66
C ILE A 151 19.03 18.37 11.86
N GLY A 152 18.44 19.07 10.89
CA GLY A 152 19.10 20.18 10.19
C GLY A 152 19.07 20.09 8.67
N GLY A 153 19.47 21.20 8.03
CA GLY A 153 19.47 21.36 6.58
C GLY A 153 19.46 22.83 6.16
N GLU A 154 19.68 23.07 4.87
CA GLU A 154 19.83 24.43 4.33
C GLU A 154 18.51 25.20 4.22
N LYS A 155 17.37 24.50 4.21
CA LYS A 155 16.01 25.05 4.05
C LYS A 155 15.33 25.29 5.41
N ASP A 156 14.18 25.98 5.42
CA ASP A 156 13.28 26.11 6.56
C ASP A 156 11.83 25.87 6.08
N PRO A 157 11.08 24.87 6.60
CA PRO A 157 11.44 23.96 7.70
C PRO A 157 12.57 22.98 7.35
N VAL A 158 13.33 22.58 8.37
CA VAL A 158 14.42 21.60 8.27
C VAL A 158 13.91 20.17 8.53
N PRO A 159 14.56 19.14 7.95
CA PRO A 159 14.34 17.75 8.31
C PRO A 159 14.56 17.48 9.81
N VAL A 160 13.67 16.68 10.39
CA VAL A 160 13.78 16.09 11.72
C VAL A 160 13.36 14.63 11.61
N HIS A 161 14.29 13.69 11.80
CA HIS A 161 13.97 12.26 11.77
C HIS A 161 13.84 11.73 13.19
N LEU A 162 12.72 11.06 13.46
CA LEU A 162 12.46 10.40 14.75
C LEU A 162 12.50 8.89 14.55
N GLU A 163 13.33 8.20 15.31
CA GLU A 163 13.43 6.75 15.32
C GLU A 163 12.50 6.16 16.39
N ASP A 164 11.61 5.26 15.98
CA ASP A 164 10.71 4.51 16.86
C ASP A 164 10.83 3.01 16.54
N ARG A 165 11.50 2.27 17.43
CA ARG A 165 11.77 0.83 17.28
C ARG A 165 12.41 0.50 15.91
N ASP A 166 11.64 -0.11 15.01
CA ASP A 166 12.10 -0.52 13.67
C ASP A 166 11.68 0.48 12.56
N ARG A 167 11.24 1.70 12.92
CA ARG A 167 10.70 2.70 11.98
C ARG A 167 11.38 4.05 12.14
N ILE A 168 11.57 4.73 11.02
CA ILE A 168 12.06 6.12 10.97
C ILE A 168 10.94 7.00 10.42
N HIS A 169 10.52 7.98 11.23
CA HIS A 169 9.57 9.01 10.85
C HIS A 169 10.31 10.23 10.28
N ASN A 170 10.16 10.47 8.97
CA ASN A 170 10.75 11.63 8.30
C ASN A 170 9.85 12.86 8.46
N CYS A 171 10.09 13.65 9.50
CA CYS A 171 9.33 14.86 9.82
C CYS A 171 10.09 16.14 9.43
N TYR A 172 9.41 17.27 9.58
CA TYR A 172 9.97 18.61 9.36
C TYR A 172 9.62 19.51 10.52
N ALA A 173 10.50 20.45 10.87
CA ALA A 173 10.23 21.45 11.88
C ALA A 173 10.82 22.81 11.47
N LYS A 174 10.21 23.91 11.92
CA LYS A 174 10.88 25.22 11.81
C LYS A 174 12.21 25.18 12.55
N ARG A 175 13.22 25.90 12.06
CA ARG A 175 14.55 25.95 12.71
C ARG A 175 14.51 26.24 14.21
N THR A 176 13.58 27.08 14.65
CA THR A 176 13.39 27.40 16.08
C THR A 176 13.01 26.18 16.92
N VAL A 177 12.07 25.37 16.42
CA VAL A 177 11.60 24.12 17.08
C VAL A 177 12.65 23.02 16.92
N ALA A 178 13.23 22.87 15.74
CA ALA A 178 14.30 21.90 15.47
C ALA A 178 15.50 22.10 16.41
N ARG A 179 15.89 23.35 16.68
CA ARG A 179 16.96 23.68 17.64
C ARG A 179 16.62 23.23 19.06
N GLN A 180 15.37 23.27 19.47
CA GLN A 180 14.94 22.80 20.79
C GLN A 180 14.94 21.27 20.87
N ILE A 181 14.46 20.60 19.81
CA ILE A 181 14.50 19.14 19.70
C ILE A 181 15.95 18.63 19.68
N ALA A 182 16.89 19.39 19.12
CA ALA A 182 18.31 19.02 19.05
C ALA A 182 18.98 18.80 20.41
N ALA A 183 18.41 19.34 21.50
CA ALA A 183 18.89 19.04 22.86
C ALA A 183 18.69 17.57 23.26
N PHE A 184 17.83 16.83 22.56
CA PHE A 184 17.43 15.45 22.87
C PHE A 184 17.92 14.45 21.81
N ILE A 185 18.75 14.89 20.86
CA ILE A 185 19.23 14.05 19.77
C ILE A 185 20.02 12.86 20.32
N PHE A 186 19.69 11.65 19.86
CA PHE A 186 20.26 10.37 20.30
C PHE A 186 20.07 9.99 21.78
N THR A 187 19.33 10.77 22.58
CA THR A 187 19.22 10.53 24.02
C THR A 187 17.80 10.24 24.48
N THR A 188 16.87 11.15 24.23
CA THR A 188 15.56 11.13 24.90
C THR A 188 14.47 11.04 23.86
N PRO A 189 13.54 10.06 23.97
CA PRO A 189 12.39 10.03 23.08
C PRO A 189 11.54 11.28 23.28
N VAL A 190 11.00 11.81 22.20
CA VAL A 190 10.10 12.97 22.22
C VAL A 190 8.76 12.60 21.58
N ARG A 191 7.67 13.11 22.14
CA ARG A 191 6.36 13.14 21.49
C ARG A 191 6.22 14.46 20.74
N ALA A 192 6.40 14.40 19.43
CA ALA A 192 6.22 15.54 18.54
C ALA A 192 4.74 15.70 18.17
N SER A 193 4.19 16.88 18.40
CA SER A 193 2.81 17.26 18.04
C SER A 193 2.84 18.23 16.87
N GLY A 194 1.92 18.05 15.92
CA GLY A 194 1.96 18.87 14.72
C GLY A 194 0.87 18.54 13.72
N LEU A 195 1.06 19.06 12.50
CA LEU A 195 0.14 18.86 11.40
C LEU A 195 0.71 17.77 10.49
N GLY A 196 0.03 16.63 10.47
CA GLY A 196 0.23 15.61 9.47
C GLY A 196 -0.48 16.00 8.19
N VAL A 197 0.25 16.02 7.09
CA VAL A 197 -0.31 15.92 5.74
C VAL A 197 -0.48 14.45 5.46
N TRP A 198 -1.72 14.03 5.57
CA TRP A 198 -2.12 12.68 5.24
C TRP A 198 -2.68 12.72 3.82
N ARG A 199 -2.06 11.94 2.95
CA ARG A 199 -2.63 11.66 1.64
C ARG A 199 -3.30 10.32 1.74
N ARG A 200 -4.58 10.30 1.43
CA ARG A 200 -5.24 9.07 1.08
C ARG A 200 -4.73 8.73 -0.32
N GLU A 201 -3.88 7.74 -0.40
CA GLU A 201 -3.43 7.23 -1.69
C GLU A 201 -4.65 6.73 -2.49
N GLU A 202 -4.49 6.62 -3.81
CA GLU A 202 -5.49 6.05 -4.73
C GLU A 202 -5.91 4.62 -4.35
N SER A 203 -5.16 3.99 -3.44
CA SER A 203 -5.36 2.69 -2.79
C SER A 203 -6.33 2.68 -1.61
N GLY A 204 -6.76 3.84 -1.14
CA GLY A 204 -7.50 3.96 0.10
C GLY A 204 -6.63 3.91 1.36
N LEU A 205 -5.32 3.63 1.23
CA LEU A 205 -4.35 3.70 2.33
C LEU A 205 -4.06 5.15 2.72
N TRP A 206 -3.98 5.41 4.02
CA TRP A 206 -3.50 6.68 4.52
C TRP A 206 -1.98 6.64 4.64
N VAL A 207 -1.30 7.45 3.83
CA VAL A 207 0.14 7.63 3.92
C VAL A 207 0.42 9.01 4.49
N MET A 208 1.21 9.03 5.57
CA MET A 208 1.75 10.27 6.10
C MET A 208 2.85 10.74 5.15
N GLU A 209 2.59 11.81 4.41
CA GLU A 209 3.55 12.29 3.41
C GLU A 209 4.54 13.28 3.99
N ARG A 210 4.03 14.08 4.92
CA ARG A 210 4.79 15.11 5.59
C ARG A 210 4.16 15.34 6.94
N PHE A 211 4.98 15.39 7.98
CA PHE A 211 4.56 15.82 9.29
C PHE A 211 5.34 17.08 9.67
N LEU A 212 4.63 18.19 9.86
CA LEU A 212 5.22 19.44 10.33
C LEU A 212 5.06 19.53 11.84
N ILE A 213 6.15 19.33 12.56
CA ILE A 213 6.21 19.45 14.02
C ILE A 213 6.00 20.92 14.37
N GLN A 214 5.01 21.17 15.23
CA GLN A 214 4.71 22.50 15.76
C GLN A 214 5.16 22.63 17.21
N ASP A 215 5.07 21.54 17.97
CA ASP A 215 5.44 21.46 19.38
C ASP A 215 5.98 20.06 19.71
N PHE A 216 6.66 19.91 20.84
CA PHE A 216 7.12 18.60 21.30
C PHE A 216 7.18 18.52 22.83
N LYS A 217 7.12 17.31 23.35
CA LYS A 217 7.36 17.03 24.78
C LYS A 217 8.37 15.90 24.90
N PRO A 218 9.43 16.04 25.70
CA PRO A 218 10.27 14.91 26.10
C PRO A 218 9.39 13.86 26.79
N LEU A 219 9.60 12.60 26.43
CA LEU A 219 9.00 11.47 27.10
C LEU A 219 9.99 10.98 28.16
N ASP A 220 9.50 10.79 29.37
CA ASP A 220 10.27 10.12 30.41
C ASP A 220 10.47 8.66 30.02
N ASP A 221 11.69 8.15 30.19
CA ASP A 221 12.03 6.74 29.99
C ASP A 221 11.60 5.88 31.20
N ALA A 222 10.47 6.25 31.82
CA ALA A 222 9.91 5.52 32.94
C ALA A 222 9.49 4.13 32.45
N SER A 223 10.02 3.10 33.09
CA SER A 223 9.64 1.74 32.75
C SER A 223 8.15 1.53 33.03
N LEU A 224 7.51 0.59 32.32
CA LEU A 224 6.10 0.25 32.59
C LEU A 224 5.87 -0.11 34.06
N SER A 225 6.87 -0.71 34.74
CA SER A 225 6.78 -0.96 36.18
C SER A 225 6.77 0.32 37.01
N ASP A 226 7.60 1.31 36.67
CA ASP A 226 7.65 2.58 37.41
C ASP A 226 6.33 3.35 37.27
N VAL A 227 5.75 3.36 36.07
CA VAL A 227 4.44 3.99 35.81
C VAL A 227 3.30 3.26 36.54
N VAL A 228 3.33 1.93 36.61
CA VAL A 228 2.35 1.13 37.36
C VAL A 228 2.50 1.34 38.87
N ASP A 229 3.71 1.41 39.37
CA ASP A 229 3.97 1.64 40.79
C ASP A 229 3.59 3.06 41.21
N ASP A 230 3.80 4.06 40.36
CA ASP A 230 3.31 5.43 40.61
C ASP A 230 1.79 5.52 40.52
N LEU A 231 1.15 4.84 39.57
CA LEU A 231 -0.32 4.73 39.51
C LEU A 231 -0.91 4.05 40.75
N ARG A 232 -0.21 3.04 41.31
CA ARG A 232 -0.61 2.37 42.56
C ARG A 232 -0.45 3.25 43.80
N ARG A 233 0.47 4.22 43.77
CA ARG A 233 0.70 5.17 44.88
C ARG A 233 -0.30 6.32 44.92
N ILE A 234 -1.08 6.52 43.85
CA ILE A 234 -2.17 7.49 43.85
C ILE A 234 -3.35 6.88 44.61
N ASP A 235 -3.70 7.46 45.77
CA ASP A 235 -4.90 7.11 46.54
C ASP A 235 -6.16 7.47 45.74
N GLY A 236 -6.63 6.49 44.94
CA GLY A 236 -7.85 6.58 44.16
C GLY A 236 -8.99 5.80 44.80
N SER A 237 -10.21 6.31 44.70
CA SER A 237 -11.46 5.67 45.19
C SER A 237 -11.73 4.27 44.62
N TRP A 238 -10.95 3.82 43.64
CA TRP A 238 -11.01 2.48 43.05
C TRP A 238 -10.40 1.40 43.95
N GLN A 239 -9.55 1.78 44.92
CA GLN A 239 -8.97 0.85 45.90
C GLN A 239 -10.00 0.36 46.94
N THR A 240 -11.12 1.08 47.09
CA THR A 240 -12.22 0.74 48.00
C THR A 240 -13.39 0.05 47.32
N LEU A 241 -13.29 -0.25 46.02
CA LEU A 241 -14.34 -0.99 45.32
C LEU A 241 -14.16 -2.48 45.57
N GLU A 242 -15.20 -3.11 46.12
CA GLU A 242 -15.27 -4.57 46.25
C GLU A 242 -15.12 -5.22 44.87
N ASP A 243 -14.32 -6.29 44.84
CA ASP A 243 -14.07 -7.07 43.63
C ASP A 243 -15.41 -7.57 43.05
N PRO A 244 -15.80 -7.16 41.83
CA PRO A 244 -17.08 -7.52 41.23
C PRO A 244 -17.20 -9.03 40.92
N TRP A 245 -16.16 -9.82 41.18
CA TRP A 245 -16.14 -11.27 40.99
C TRP A 245 -16.07 -12.08 42.29
N MET A 246 -16.17 -11.43 43.46
CA MET A 246 -16.23 -12.09 44.77
C MET A 246 -17.67 -12.48 45.18
N ASN A 247 -18.39 -13.15 44.27
CA ASN A 247 -19.57 -13.97 44.58
C ASN A 247 -19.67 -15.16 43.62
#